data_AF-A0A2U3KLY9-F1
#
_entry.id   AF-A0A2U3KLY9-F1
#
_cell.length_a   1.000
_cell.length_b   1.000
_cell.length_c   1.000
_cell.angle_alpha   90.00
_cell.angle_beta   90.00
_cell.angle_gamma   90.00
#
_symmetry.space_group_name_H-M   'P 1'
#
loop_
_entity.id
_entity.type
_entity.pdbx_description
1 polymer ?
#
loop_
_entity_poly.entity_id
_entity_poly.type
_entity_poly.pdbx_seq_one_letter_code
_entity_poly.pdbx_strand_id
1 'polypeptide(L)' 'MKVAGLSLDWANELNADDVLKDNWSIAKNWTPESRYQLTRSAQEARDYYSAVADTNHGVLECIGKFW' A
#
# COMPACT_ATOMS: atom_id res chain seq x y z
N MET A 1 5.30 -16.75 -2.43
CA MET A 1 4.53 -17.25 -3.57
C MET A 1 4.34 -16.06 -4.52
N LYS A 2 5.05 -16.03 -5.66
CA LYS A 2 4.92 -14.98 -6.67
C LYS A 2 3.91 -15.47 -7.68
N VAL A 3 2.65 -15.03 -7.57
CA VAL A 3 1.66 -15.28 -8.63
C VAL A 3 2.06 -14.37 -9.79
N ALA A 4 2.65 -14.93 -10.84
CA ALA A 4 3.37 -14.18 -11.87
C ALA A 4 2.50 -13.14 -12.61
N GLY A 5 1.20 -13.40 -12.77
CA GLY A 5 0.25 -12.43 -13.36
C GLY A 5 0.00 -11.23 -12.46
N LEU A 6 -0.21 -11.48 -11.16
CA LEU A 6 -0.47 -10.43 -10.16
C LEU A 6 0.69 -9.44 -10.06
N SER A 7 1.94 -9.89 -10.29
CA SER A 7 3.08 -8.99 -10.29
C SER A 7 3.18 -8.09 -11.53
N LEU A 8 2.63 -8.48 -12.68
CA LEU A 8 2.69 -7.67 -13.90
C LEU A 8 1.58 -6.61 -13.91
N ASP A 9 0.34 -7.01 -13.59
CA ASP A 9 -0.80 -6.08 -13.55
C ASP A 9 -0.65 -5.05 -12.42
N TRP A 10 -0.12 -5.48 -11.27
CA TRP A 10 0.26 -4.58 -10.18
C TRP A 10 1.36 -3.58 -10.57
N ALA A 11 2.38 -4.03 -11.30
CA ALA A 11 3.45 -3.14 -11.76
C ALA A 11 2.94 -2.12 -12.77
N ASN A 12 1.97 -2.49 -13.61
CA ASN A 12 1.34 -1.58 -14.56
C ASN A 12 0.51 -0.51 -13.84
N GLU A 13 -0.33 -0.89 -12.87
CA GLU A 13 -1.10 0.06 -12.05
C GLU A 13 -0.16 1.03 -11.29
N LEU A 14 0.89 0.51 -10.65
CA LEU A 14 1.88 1.34 -9.95
C LEU A 14 2.62 2.32 -10.86
N ASN A 15 2.79 2.00 -12.15
CA ASN A 15 3.44 2.88 -13.11
C ASN A 15 2.46 3.87 -13.74
N ALA A 16 1.15 3.58 -13.73
CA ALA A 16 0.11 4.44 -14.30
C ALA A 16 -0.42 5.47 -13.29
N ASP A 17 -0.28 5.21 -11.99
CA ASP A 17 -0.82 6.02 -10.91
C ASP A 17 0.27 6.44 -9.91
N ASP A 18 0.71 7.70 -10.01
CA ASP A 18 1.73 8.27 -9.14
C ASP A 18 1.25 8.38 -7.67
N VAL A 19 -0.06 8.58 -7.44
CA VAL A 19 -0.62 8.65 -6.08
C VAL A 19 -0.60 7.27 -5.43
N LEU A 20 -0.98 6.22 -6.18
CA LEU A 20 -0.85 4.85 -5.73
C LEU A 20 0.61 4.49 -5.43
N LYS A 21 1.56 4.97 -6.24
CA LYS A 21 2.99 4.74 -6.05
C LYS A 21 3.51 5.36 -4.75
N ASP A 22 3.09 6.59 -4.45
CA ASP A 22 3.42 7.25 -3.20
C ASP A 22 2.78 6.53 -2.01
N ASN A 23 1.51 6.16 -2.11
CA ASN A 23 0.79 5.38 -1.11
C ASN A 23 1.47 4.02 -0.85
N TRP A 24 1.91 3.34 -1.91
CA TRP A 24 2.67 2.10 -1.81
C TRP A 24 4.02 2.30 -1.14
N SER A 25 4.70 3.43 -1.40
CA SER A 25 5.98 3.74 -0.77
C SER A 25 5.87 3.85 0.76
N ILE A 26 4.71 4.32 1.26
CA ILE A 26 4.37 4.38 2.67
C ILE A 26 4.01 2.98 3.19
N ALA A 27 3.07 2.30 2.53
CA ALA A 27 2.52 1.04 3.00
C ALA A 27 3.53 -0.12 3.02
N LYS A 28 4.44 -0.20 2.04
CA LYS A 28 5.40 -1.32 1.91
C LYS A 28 6.38 -1.43 3.08
N ASN A 29 6.58 -0.35 3.83
CA ASN A 29 7.47 -0.32 4.98
C ASN A 29 6.79 -0.79 6.29
N TRP A 30 5.49 -1.06 6.25
CA TRP A 30 4.74 -1.54 7.40
C TRP A 30 4.70 -3.05 7.43
N THR A 31 5.24 -3.59 8.51
CA THR A 31 5.16 -5.02 8.83
C THR A 31 4.08 -5.27 9.88
N PRO A 32 3.61 -6.50 10.07
CA PRO A 32 2.71 -6.83 11.19
C PRO A 32 3.23 -6.37 12.56
N GLU A 33 4.54 -6.47 12.79
CA GLU A 33 5.20 -6.07 14.04
C GLU A 33 5.16 -4.55 14.26
N SER A 34 5.14 -3.78 13.17
CA SER A 34 5.05 -2.31 13.21
C SER A 34 3.81 -1.83 13.98
N ARG A 35 2.73 -2.63 14.03
CA ARG A 35 1.49 -2.32 14.77
C ARG A 35 1.70 -2.17 16.27
N TYR A 36 2.73 -2.81 16.82
CA TYR A 36 3.01 -2.83 18.25
C TYR A 36 4.20 -1.94 18.64
N GLN A 37 4.82 -1.25 17.67
CA GLN A 37 5.93 -0.35 17.93
C GLN A 37 5.42 0.96 18.56
N LEU A 38 5.69 1.13 19.85
CA LEU A 38 5.34 2.36 20.59
C LEU A 38 6.15 3.60 20.18
N THR A 39 7.20 3.41 19.38
CA THR A 39 8.08 4.48 18.88
C THR A 39 7.54 5.20 17.65
N ARG A 40 6.53 4.62 16.97
CA ARG A 40 5.89 5.24 15.80
C ARG A 40 5.04 6.42 16.25
N SER A 41 5.15 7.52 15.52
CA SER A 41 4.32 8.68 15.74
C SER A 41 2.87 8.43 15.29
N ALA A 42 1.94 9.17 15.89
CA ALA A 42 0.55 9.16 15.45
C ALA A 42 0.40 9.65 13.99
N GLN A 43 1.33 10.47 13.50
CA GLN A 43 1.31 10.94 12.10
C GLN A 43 1.64 9.80 11.15
N GLU A 44 2.71 9.05 11.39
CA GLU A 44 3.06 7.89 10.56
C GLU A 44 1.93 6.87 10.48
N ALA A 45 1.22 6.63 11.60
CA ALA A 45 0.05 5.74 11.62
C ALA A 45 -1.11 6.27 10.77
N ARG A 46 -1.37 7.57 10.79
CA ARG A 46 -2.40 8.20 9.94
C ARG A 46 -2.01 8.17 8.47
N ASP A 47 -0.76 8.43 8.15
CA ASP A 47 -0.24 8.39 6.78
C ASP A 47 -0.39 6.98 6.20
N TYR A 48 -0.01 5.96 6.99
CA TYR A 48 -0.22 4.57 6.61
C TYR A 48 -1.70 4.23 6.38
N TYR A 49 -2.55 4.56 7.35
CA TYR A 49 -3.97 4.27 7.23
C TYR A 49 -4.57 4.92 5.98
N SER A 50 -4.24 6.19 5.72
CA SER A 50 -4.71 6.93 4.55
C SER A 50 -4.21 6.32 3.26
N ALA A 51 -2.92 5.98 3.16
CA ALA A 51 -2.33 5.35 1.98
C ALA A 51 -2.95 3.98 1.64
N VAL A 52 -3.37 3.24 2.66
CA VAL A 52 -3.95 1.90 2.50
C VAL A 52 -5.45 1.96 2.20
N ALA A 53 -6.17 2.88 2.83
CA ALA A 53 -7.64 2.97 2.81
C ALA A 53 -8.20 4.02 1.83
N ASP A 54 -7.36 4.75 1.09
CA ASP A 54 -7.82 5.64 0.03
C ASP A 54 -8.69 4.88 -0.97
N THR A 55 -9.88 5.41 -1.25
CA THR A 55 -10.90 4.72 -2.04
C THR A 55 -10.66 4.78 -3.55
N ASN A 56 -9.75 5.63 -4.02
CA ASN A 56 -9.44 5.82 -5.44
C ASN A 56 -8.05 5.30 -5.78
N HIS A 57 -7.08 5.55 -4.92
CA HIS A 57 -5.65 5.31 -5.12
C HIS A 57 -5.03 4.49 -3.98
N GLY A 58 -5.85 3.86 -3.15
CA GLY A 58 -5.39 3.10 -1.99
C GLY A 58 -4.83 1.74 -2.36
N VAL A 59 -3.85 1.30 -1.56
CA VAL A 59 -3.18 0.00 -1.77
C VAL A 59 -4.17 -1.16 -1.70
N LEU A 60 -5.16 -1.13 -0.79
CA LEU A 60 -6.16 -2.20 -0.69
C LEU A 60 -7.13 -2.20 -1.87
N GLU A 61 -7.57 -1.03 -2.32
CA GLU A 61 -8.45 -0.91 -3.49
C GLU A 61 -7.79 -1.54 -4.72
N CYS A 62 -6.52 -1.20 -4.97
CA CYS A 62 -5.79 -1.73 -6.12
C CYS A 62 -5.48 -3.23 -6.00
N ILE A 63 -5.13 -3.75 -4.81
CA ILE A 63 -4.93 -5.20 -4.63
C ILE A 63 -6.26 -5.95 -4.82
N GLY A 64 -7.37 -5.38 -4.34
CA GLY A 64 -8.71 -5.96 -4.46
C GLY A 64 -9.18 -6.12 -5.90
N LYS A 65 -8.63 -5.36 -6.87
CA LYS A 65 -8.92 -5.57 -8.30
C LYS A 65 -8.42 -6.92 -8.84
N PHE A 66 -7.43 -7.54 -8.18
CA PHE A 66 -6.72 -8.70 -8.69
C PHE A 66 -6.92 -9.98 -7.86
N TRP A 67 -7.77 -9.94 -6.83
CA TRP A 67 -8.08 -11.06 -5.91
C TRP A 67 -9.58 -11.31 -5.85
#